data_AF-A0A5D0P1G2-F1
#
_entry.id   AF-A0A5D0P1G2-F1
#
_cell.length_a   1.000
_cell.length_b   1.000
_cell.length_c   1.000
_cell.angle_alpha   90.00
_cell.angle_beta   90.00
_cell.angle_gamma   90.00
#
_symmetry.space_group_name_H-M   'P 1'
#
loop_
_entity.id
_entity.type
_entity.pdbx_description
1 polymer ?
#
loop_
_entity_poly.entity_id
_entity_poly.type
_entity_poly.pdbx_seq_one_letter_code
_entity_poly.pdbx_strand_id
1 'polypeptide(L)'
;MARESSTERNDEGGQPVSRKLLYPICRWTLTVILLQYGFAKIFGAQFTILDSELDKPMGTVRGFWLTWYYFGYSPIFGNLIALLQIGFGLALAFRRTTLLGAAGAAALLGGITVLNVSYGIAIDAMVVAALGTACAGYLLWQHRRELTALFWRDQNRIAPGTRSARLRWVHAGVVLLLVIGAASCSYLVANYNNRLPTPLDGTWDVTAGTFQPAGLPGPVERVYFEHNRAFQVVLRHGQTWQTHHFEVDPAAATIGIWQTWLRKGDRLLSGRYELTAGRLLIHGTDLTTGRPLRWELRAVPAERLRPGRSG
;
A
#
# COMPACT_ATOMS: atom_id res chain seq x y z
N MET A 1 32.74 -57.46 44.51
CA MET A 1 33.81 -56.43 44.52
C MET A 1 34.10 -56.09 43.05
N ALA A 2 33.23 -55.29 42.44
CA ALA A 2 33.43 -53.86 42.15
C ALA A 2 34.36 -53.60 40.95
N ARG A 3 33.77 -53.25 39.80
CA ARG A 3 34.00 -51.96 39.13
C ARG A 3 33.02 -51.78 37.96
N GLU A 4 32.00 -50.98 38.20
CA GLU A 4 31.20 -50.33 37.16
C GLU A 4 32.05 -49.25 36.48
N SER A 5 32.00 -49.16 35.16
CA SER A 5 32.34 -47.93 34.43
C SER A 5 31.19 -47.58 33.49
N SER A 6 30.40 -46.60 33.94
CA SER A 6 29.95 -45.44 33.15
C SER A 6 29.76 -45.66 31.64
N THR A 7 28.51 -45.73 31.21
CA THR A 7 28.14 -45.23 29.89
C THR A 7 27.01 -44.23 30.08
N GLU A 8 27.39 -42.98 30.34
CA GLU A 8 26.51 -41.82 30.10
C GLU A 8 26.11 -41.84 28.63
N ARG A 9 24.88 -42.27 28.37
CA ARG A 9 24.24 -42.09 27.07
C ARG A 9 23.71 -40.67 27.05
N ASN A 10 24.48 -39.78 26.39
CA ASN A 10 24.10 -38.41 26.09
C ASN A 10 22.68 -38.34 25.51
N ASP A 11 21.80 -37.66 26.24
CA ASP A 11 20.56 -37.09 25.72
C ASP A 11 20.91 -35.98 24.71
N GLU A 12 21.22 -36.37 23.47
CA GLU A 12 21.09 -35.44 22.35
C GLU A 12 19.59 -35.23 22.07
N GLY A 13 18.99 -34.35 22.87
CA GLY A 13 17.65 -33.83 22.68
C GLY A 13 17.53 -33.19 21.30
N GLY A 14 17.12 -33.99 20.33
CA GLY A 14 16.82 -33.56 18.97
C GLY A 14 15.76 -32.47 19.01
N GLN A 15 16.17 -31.21 18.89
CA GLN A 15 15.20 -30.13 18.74
C GLN A 15 14.30 -30.45 17.54
N PRO A 16 12.96 -30.39 17.69
CA PRO A 16 12.05 -30.81 16.64
C PRO A 16 12.35 -30.02 15.38
N VAL A 17 12.49 -30.72 14.25
CA VAL A 17 12.85 -30.19 12.92
C VAL A 17 12.03 -28.93 12.57
N SER A 18 10.79 -28.85 13.05
CA SER A 18 9.89 -27.69 12.98
C SER A 18 10.52 -26.38 13.49
N ARG A 19 11.23 -26.37 14.63
CA ARG A 19 11.90 -25.17 15.15
C ARG A 19 13.08 -24.71 14.29
N LYS A 20 13.77 -25.64 13.62
CA LYS A 20 14.91 -25.33 12.74
C LYS A 20 14.48 -24.64 11.44
N LEU A 21 13.27 -24.95 10.95
CA LEU A 21 12.71 -24.34 9.73
C LEU A 21 11.92 -23.05 10.01
N LEU A 22 11.29 -22.94 11.18
CA LEU A 22 10.49 -21.76 11.53
C LEU A 22 11.31 -20.46 11.56
N TYR A 23 12.53 -20.50 12.12
CA TYR A 23 13.42 -19.33 12.17
C TYR A 23 13.74 -18.74 10.78
N PRO A 24 14.28 -19.50 9.81
CA PRO A 24 14.55 -18.96 8.49
C PRO A 24 13.28 -18.53 7.75
N ILE A 25 12.15 -19.22 7.95
CA ILE A 25 10.84 -18.84 7.38
C ILE A 25 10.43 -17.45 7.91
N CYS A 26 10.32 -17.26 9.23
CA CYS A 26 9.95 -15.97 9.82
C CYS A 26 10.88 -14.83 9.36
N ARG A 27 12.19 -15.09 9.33
CA ARG A 27 13.20 -14.09 8.93
C ARG A 27 13.04 -13.67 7.47
N TRP A 28 12.88 -14.62 6.55
CA TRP A 28 12.74 -14.31 5.13
C TRP A 28 11.36 -13.76 4.78
N THR A 29 10.29 -14.25 5.41
CA THR A 29 8.94 -13.69 5.27
C THR A 29 8.92 -12.22 5.67
N LEU A 30 9.51 -11.86 6.82
CA LEU A 30 9.62 -10.46 7.23
C LEU A 30 10.46 -9.62 6.27
N THR A 31 11.57 -10.17 5.77
CA THR A 31 12.41 -9.49 4.77
C THR A 31 11.57 -9.11 3.54
N VAL A 32 10.80 -10.06 3.01
CA VAL A 32 9.93 -9.83 1.85
C VAL A 32 8.83 -8.81 2.15
N ILE A 33 8.11 -8.96 3.26
CA ILE A 33 7.03 -8.03 3.65
C ILE A 33 7.55 -6.60 3.75
N LEU A 34 8.67 -6.40 4.48
CA LEU A 34 9.21 -5.07 4.70
C LEU A 34 9.75 -4.41 3.43
N LEU A 35 10.45 -5.17 2.58
CA LEU A 35 10.93 -4.65 1.30
C LEU A 35 9.76 -4.29 0.38
N GLN A 36 8.78 -5.18 0.23
CA GLN A 36 7.63 -4.93 -0.65
C GLN A 36 6.82 -3.71 -0.22
N TYR A 37 6.45 -3.62 1.06
CA TYR A 37 5.68 -2.49 1.59
C TYR A 37 6.48 -1.19 1.65
N GLY A 38 7.80 -1.25 1.86
CA GLY A 38 8.68 -0.09 1.80
C GLY A 38 8.76 0.48 0.39
N PHE A 39 9.05 -0.35 -0.62
CA PHE A 39 9.07 0.11 -2.01
C PHE A 39 7.70 0.57 -2.51
N ALA A 40 6.61 -0.08 -2.07
CA ALA A 40 5.26 0.35 -2.41
C ALA A 40 4.98 1.80 -1.96
N LYS A 41 5.54 2.23 -0.82
CA LYS A 41 5.43 3.63 -0.36
C LYS A 41 6.27 4.58 -1.21
N ILE A 42 7.52 4.20 -1.52
CA ILE A 42 8.42 5.02 -2.35
C ILE A 42 7.83 5.27 -3.74
N PHE A 43 7.20 4.25 -4.34
CA PHE A 43 6.60 4.37 -5.67
C PHE A 43 5.19 4.97 -5.67
N GLY A 44 4.71 5.50 -4.54
CA GLY A 44 3.41 6.15 -4.46
C GLY A 44 2.21 5.21 -4.64
N ALA A 45 2.38 3.91 -4.38
CA ALA A 45 1.25 2.96 -4.32
C ALA A 45 0.46 3.11 -3.00
N GLN A 46 1.04 3.78 -2.01
CA GLN A 46 0.41 4.10 -0.73
C GLN A 46 0.50 5.61 -0.48
N PHE A 47 -0.36 6.10 0.41
CA PHE A 47 -0.43 7.50 0.83
C PHE A 47 -0.82 8.49 -0.29
N THR A 48 -1.51 7.99 -1.32
CA THR A 48 -2.27 8.80 -2.26
C THR A 48 -3.70 8.98 -1.76
N ILE A 49 -4.30 10.14 -2.02
CA ILE A 49 -5.70 10.40 -1.69
C ILE A 49 -6.51 10.71 -2.94
N LEU A 50 -7.77 10.29 -2.90
CA LEU A 50 -8.79 10.58 -3.91
C LEU A 50 -9.34 11.99 -3.71
N ASP A 51 -9.60 12.69 -4.80
CA ASP A 51 -10.20 14.03 -4.73
C ASP A 51 -11.63 13.95 -4.18
N SER A 52 -12.36 12.87 -4.48
CA SER A 52 -13.68 12.60 -3.89
C SER A 52 -13.68 12.42 -2.37
N GLU A 53 -12.57 12.00 -1.78
CA GLU A 53 -12.42 11.85 -0.33
C GLU A 53 -12.00 13.16 0.34
N LEU A 54 -11.27 14.03 -0.36
CA LEU A 54 -10.94 15.38 0.10
C LEU A 54 -12.17 16.30 0.15
N ASP A 55 -13.15 16.07 -0.72
CA ASP A 55 -14.38 16.86 -0.79
C ASP A 55 -15.45 16.44 0.23
N LYS A 56 -15.16 15.44 1.07
CA LYS A 56 -16.04 15.02 2.17
C LYS A 56 -15.84 15.91 3.39
N PRO A 57 -16.90 16.18 4.18
CA PRO A 57 -16.74 16.72 5.52
C PRO A 57 -15.81 15.84 6.34
N MET A 58 -14.87 16.44 7.08
CA MET A 58 -13.84 15.69 7.83
C MET A 58 -14.44 14.61 8.76
N GLY A 59 -15.59 14.89 9.38
CA GLY A 59 -16.28 13.95 10.28
C GLY A 59 -16.87 12.71 9.59
N THR A 60 -16.94 12.66 8.25
CA THR A 60 -17.46 11.52 7.49
C THR A 60 -16.38 10.78 6.69
N VAL A 61 -15.14 11.27 6.73
CA VAL A 61 -13.99 10.60 6.10
C VAL A 61 -13.67 9.33 6.87
N ARG A 62 -13.54 8.21 6.16
CA ARG A 62 -13.18 6.92 6.78
C ARG A 62 -11.76 6.95 7.31
N GLY A 63 -11.51 6.23 8.41
CA GLY A 63 -10.18 6.15 9.05
C GLY A 63 -9.05 5.73 8.10
N PHE A 64 -9.35 4.89 7.10
CA PHE A 64 -8.45 4.60 5.97
C PHE A 64 -7.93 5.86 5.26
N TRP A 65 -8.83 6.70 4.76
CA TRP A 65 -8.47 7.89 3.99
C TRP A 65 -7.85 8.98 4.85
N LEU A 66 -8.30 9.09 6.10
CA LEU A 66 -7.67 9.98 7.09
C LEU A 66 -6.20 9.61 7.31
N THR A 67 -5.91 8.31 7.46
CA THR A 67 -4.55 7.81 7.64
C THR A 67 -3.71 8.01 6.37
N TRP A 68 -4.26 7.69 5.19
CA TRP A 68 -3.58 7.90 3.93
C TRP A 68 -3.27 9.37 3.67
N TYR A 69 -4.20 10.28 4.01
CA TYR A 69 -3.97 11.72 3.95
C TYR A 69 -2.84 12.15 4.88
N TYR A 70 -2.88 11.74 6.15
CA TYR A 70 -1.89 12.14 7.15
C TYR A 70 -0.45 11.75 6.74
N PHE A 71 -0.25 10.49 6.35
CA PHE A 71 1.06 10.02 5.90
C PHE A 71 1.45 10.56 4.52
N GLY A 72 0.48 10.88 3.66
CA GLY A 72 0.69 11.45 2.33
C GLY A 72 0.92 12.95 2.32
N TYR A 73 0.53 13.64 3.39
CA TYR A 73 0.64 15.08 3.51
C TYR A 73 2.11 15.54 3.49
N SER A 74 2.99 14.82 4.19
CA SER A 74 4.44 15.06 4.20
C SER A 74 5.18 13.92 3.48
N PRO A 75 5.67 14.15 2.25
CA PRO A 75 6.47 13.16 1.51
C PRO A 75 7.71 12.72 2.29
N ILE A 76 8.33 13.64 3.06
CA ILE A 76 9.50 13.35 3.90
C ILE A 76 9.14 12.28 4.95
N PHE A 77 8.03 12.47 5.65
CA PHE A 77 7.62 11.54 6.70
C PHE A 77 7.24 10.17 6.12
N GLY A 78 6.44 10.14 5.04
CA GLY A 78 6.08 8.90 4.34
C GLY A 78 7.31 8.13 3.83
N ASN A 79 8.27 8.83 3.24
CA ASN A 79 9.52 8.25 2.74
C ASN A 79 10.42 7.76 3.87
N LEU A 80 10.48 8.45 5.01
CA LEU A 80 11.25 7.99 6.16
C LEU A 80 10.74 6.63 6.67
N ILE A 81 9.42 6.47 6.79
CA ILE A 81 8.81 5.18 7.16
C ILE A 81 9.16 4.10 6.14
N ALA A 82 9.10 4.43 4.84
CA ALA A 82 9.46 3.51 3.76
C ALA A 82 10.93 3.05 3.83
N LEU A 83 11.85 3.99 4.06
CA LEU A 83 13.28 3.72 4.20
C LEU A 83 13.58 2.89 5.45
N LEU A 84 12.88 3.12 6.56
CA LEU A 84 12.99 2.28 7.76
C LEU A 84 12.51 0.85 7.48
N GLN A 85 11.39 0.67 6.78
CA GLN A 85 10.94 -0.67 6.36
C GLN A 85 12.01 -1.36 5.51
N ILE A 86 12.53 -0.69 4.48
CA ILE A 86 13.57 -1.26 3.61
C ILE A 86 14.83 -1.57 4.41
N GLY A 87 15.30 -0.65 5.25
CA GLY A 87 16.48 -0.80 6.09
C GLY A 87 16.38 -2.00 7.03
N PHE A 88 15.25 -2.17 7.73
CA PHE A 88 15.04 -3.33 8.60
C PHE A 88 14.88 -4.63 7.82
N GLY A 89 14.24 -4.60 6.64
CA GLY A 89 14.16 -5.75 5.73
C GLY A 89 15.56 -6.20 5.28
N LEU A 90 16.40 -5.28 4.85
CA LEU A 90 17.80 -5.56 4.50
C LEU A 90 18.59 -6.06 5.71
N ALA A 91 18.42 -5.46 6.89
CA ALA A 91 19.07 -5.91 8.11
C ALA A 91 18.68 -7.35 8.48
N LEU A 92 17.42 -7.77 8.27
CA LEU A 92 16.98 -9.16 8.45
C LEU A 92 17.60 -10.12 7.44
N ALA A 93 17.91 -9.66 6.22
CA ALA A 93 18.52 -10.48 5.18
C ALA A 93 19.95 -10.95 5.54
N PHE A 94 20.69 -10.17 6.34
CA PHE A 94 22.03 -10.51 6.83
C PHE A 94 21.98 -11.07 8.26
N ARG A 95 22.65 -12.22 8.48
CA ARG A 95 22.67 -12.89 9.80
C ARG A 95 23.23 -12.03 10.93
N ARG A 96 24.20 -11.14 10.61
CA ARG A 96 24.85 -10.27 11.60
C ARG A 96 23.96 -9.13 12.11
N THR A 97 23.00 -8.71 11.30
CA THR A 97 22.11 -7.58 11.59
C THR A 97 20.68 -8.04 11.87
N THR A 98 20.45 -9.35 11.98
CA THR A 98 19.11 -9.92 12.17
C THR A 98 18.46 -9.41 13.46
N LEU A 99 19.24 -9.23 14.54
CA LEU A 99 18.70 -8.69 15.79
C LEU A 99 18.19 -7.25 15.62
N LEU A 100 18.98 -6.38 14.98
CA LEU A 100 18.59 -5.00 14.66
C LEU A 100 17.34 -4.97 13.78
N GLY A 101 17.34 -5.77 12.72
CA GLY A 101 16.21 -5.88 11.81
C GLY A 101 14.94 -6.40 12.51
N ALA A 102 15.05 -7.39 13.38
CA ALA A 102 13.92 -7.93 14.13
C ALA A 102 13.37 -6.94 15.16
N ALA A 103 14.24 -6.20 15.86
CA ALA A 103 13.83 -5.18 16.84
C ALA A 103 13.11 -4.02 16.15
N GLY A 104 13.69 -3.50 15.07
CA GLY A 104 13.07 -2.46 14.26
C GLY A 104 11.75 -2.92 13.62
N ALA A 105 11.72 -4.13 13.08
CA ALA A 105 10.50 -4.72 12.51
C ALA A 105 9.39 -4.90 13.54
N ALA A 106 9.71 -5.35 14.76
CA ALA A 106 8.73 -5.53 15.83
C ALA A 106 8.09 -4.19 16.24
N ALA A 107 8.91 -3.15 16.44
CA ALA A 107 8.42 -1.82 16.78
C ALA A 107 7.57 -1.22 15.64
N LEU A 108 8.08 -1.29 14.40
CA LEU A 108 7.44 -0.70 13.24
C LEU A 108 6.15 -1.41 12.85
N LEU A 109 6.18 -2.74 12.71
CA LEU A 109 5.00 -3.53 12.37
C LEU A 109 4.00 -3.55 13.52
N GLY A 110 4.46 -3.56 14.78
CA GLY A 110 3.57 -3.45 15.94
C GLY A 110 2.80 -2.14 15.94
N GLY A 111 3.49 -1.01 15.68
CA GLY A 111 2.84 0.29 15.48
C GLY A 111 1.85 0.29 14.32
N ILE A 112 2.20 -0.32 13.18
CA ILE A 112 1.29 -0.47 12.03
C ILE A 112 0.09 -1.36 12.39
N THR A 113 0.25 -2.42 13.16
CA THR A 113 -0.85 -3.27 13.63
C THR A 113 -1.82 -2.47 14.49
N VAL A 114 -1.32 -1.69 15.45
CA VAL A 114 -2.16 -0.82 16.29
C VAL A 114 -2.90 0.19 15.42
N LEU A 115 -2.20 0.87 14.52
CA LEU A 115 -2.79 1.82 13.57
C LEU A 115 -3.91 1.18 12.74
N ASN A 116 -3.67 -0.02 12.20
CA ASN A 116 -4.64 -0.73 11.36
C ASN A 116 -5.94 -1.06 12.12
N VAL A 117 -5.83 -1.46 13.39
CA VAL A 117 -6.97 -1.73 14.25
C VAL A 117 -7.69 -0.43 14.62
N SER A 118 -6.95 0.60 15.05
CA SER A 118 -7.52 1.87 15.52
C SER A 118 -8.28 2.63 14.43
N TYR A 119 -7.82 2.56 13.17
CA TYR A 119 -8.39 3.32 12.06
C TYR A 119 -9.22 2.47 11.09
N GLY A 120 -9.40 1.16 11.37
CA GLY A 120 -10.21 0.26 10.55
C GLY A 120 -9.75 0.23 9.08
N ILE A 121 -8.45 0.01 8.85
CA ILE A 121 -7.81 0.14 7.53
C ILE A 121 -8.32 -0.92 6.55
N ALA A 122 -7.73 -2.11 6.57
CA ALA A 122 -8.12 -3.23 5.73
C ALA A 122 -7.68 -4.51 6.44
N ILE A 123 -8.53 -5.54 6.41
CA ILE A 123 -8.32 -6.77 7.20
C ILE A 123 -7.07 -7.51 6.73
N ASP A 124 -6.83 -7.55 5.42
CA ASP A 124 -5.64 -8.11 4.81
C ASP A 124 -4.36 -7.41 5.29
N ALA A 125 -4.32 -6.08 5.27
CA ALA A 125 -3.19 -5.29 5.77
C ALA A 125 -2.98 -5.49 7.28
N MET A 126 -4.06 -5.58 8.07
CA MET A 126 -4.01 -5.86 9.50
C MET A 126 -3.39 -7.22 9.79
N VAL A 127 -3.85 -8.27 9.09
CA VAL A 127 -3.36 -9.65 9.27
C VAL A 127 -1.89 -9.75 8.89
N VAL A 128 -1.47 -9.16 7.76
CA VAL A 128 -0.06 -9.15 7.34
C VAL A 128 0.83 -8.46 8.38
N ALA A 129 0.40 -7.29 8.88
CA ALA A 129 1.15 -6.56 9.91
C ALA A 129 1.22 -7.37 11.22
N ALA A 130 0.12 -7.93 11.70
CA ALA A 130 0.07 -8.70 12.95
C ALA A 130 0.92 -9.97 12.88
N LEU A 131 0.85 -10.72 11.78
CA LEU A 131 1.70 -11.90 11.55
C LEU A 131 3.18 -11.52 11.48
N GLY A 132 3.50 -10.40 10.82
CA GLY A 132 4.85 -9.87 10.80
C GLY A 132 5.35 -9.50 12.21
N THR A 133 4.55 -8.80 12.99
CA THR A 133 4.85 -8.48 14.40
C THR A 133 5.11 -9.74 15.22
N ALA A 134 4.29 -10.77 15.07
CA ALA A 134 4.47 -12.06 15.74
C ALA A 134 5.78 -12.76 15.31
N CYS A 135 6.09 -12.76 14.01
CA CYS A 135 7.35 -13.29 13.49
C CYS A 135 8.56 -12.53 14.06
N ALA A 136 8.47 -11.20 14.16
CA ALA A 136 9.54 -10.37 14.69
C ALA A 136 9.74 -10.64 16.19
N GLY A 137 8.65 -10.75 16.95
CA GLY A 137 8.66 -11.15 18.35
C GLY A 137 9.28 -12.54 18.57
N TYR A 138 8.95 -13.51 17.70
CA TYR A 138 9.58 -14.83 17.73
C TYR A 138 11.10 -14.77 17.50
N LEU A 139 11.56 -13.99 16.51
CA LEU A 139 13.00 -13.80 16.27
C LEU A 139 13.69 -13.15 17.48
N LEU A 140 13.08 -12.10 18.07
CA LEU A 140 13.61 -11.47 19.28
C LEU A 140 13.68 -12.44 20.45
N TRP A 141 12.66 -13.29 20.63
CA TRP A 141 12.67 -14.31 21.66
C TRP A 141 13.78 -15.34 21.47
N GLN A 142 14.09 -15.73 20.23
CA GLN A 142 15.23 -16.59 19.94
C GLN A 142 16.57 -15.92 20.26
N HIS A 143 16.68 -14.61 20.00
CA HIS A 143 17.86 -13.80 20.34
C HIS A 143 17.81 -13.17 21.74
N ARG A 144 16.95 -13.64 22.65
CA ARG A 144 16.78 -13.06 24.00
C ARG A 144 18.07 -12.99 24.82
N ARG A 145 18.98 -13.97 24.64
CA ARG A 145 20.27 -13.98 25.32
C ARG A 145 21.19 -12.87 24.82
N GLU A 146 21.19 -12.62 23.51
CA GLU A 146 21.93 -11.53 22.88
C GLU A 146 21.36 -10.17 23.26
N LEU A 147 20.03 -10.05 23.36
CA LEU A 147 19.36 -8.84 23.87
C LEU A 147 19.77 -8.55 25.33
N THR A 148 19.72 -9.54 26.22
CA THR A 148 20.15 -9.35 27.60
C THR A 148 21.65 -9.06 27.70
N ALA A 149 22.46 -9.58 26.78
CA ALA A 149 23.88 -9.23 26.73
C ALA A 149 24.08 -7.78 26.30
N LEU A 150 23.46 -7.35 25.20
CA LEU A 150 23.56 -6.00 24.66
C LEU A 150 23.09 -4.92 25.64
N PHE A 151 21.98 -5.14 26.34
CA PHE A 151 21.40 -4.14 27.24
C PHE A 151 21.91 -4.25 28.68
N TRP A 152 22.45 -5.41 29.11
CA TRP A 152 22.71 -5.67 30.53
C TRP A 152 24.10 -6.21 30.88
N ARG A 153 24.87 -6.79 29.94
CA ARG A 153 26.13 -7.49 30.29
C ARG A 153 27.36 -7.16 29.43
N ASP A 154 27.23 -6.66 28.21
CA ASP A 154 28.37 -6.46 27.31
C ASP A 154 28.32 -5.09 26.62
N GLN A 155 29.30 -4.23 26.96
CA GLN A 155 29.71 -3.10 26.11
C GLN A 155 30.72 -3.61 25.07
N ASN A 156 30.35 -3.52 23.79
CA ASN A 156 31.21 -3.62 22.60
C ASN A 156 32.34 -4.67 22.61
N ARG A 157 32.04 -5.88 22.10
CA ARG A 157 33.06 -6.79 21.56
C ARG A 157 32.99 -6.83 20.04
N ILE A 158 33.94 -6.17 19.38
CA ILE A 158 34.18 -6.31 17.94
C ILE A 158 34.89 -7.65 17.73
N ALA A 159 34.23 -8.59 17.05
CA ALA A 159 34.87 -9.82 16.60
C ALA A 159 34.73 -9.96 15.07
N PRO A 160 35.83 -10.10 14.32
CA PRO A 160 35.78 -10.39 12.89
C PRO A 160 35.54 -11.88 12.67
N GLY A 161 34.72 -12.21 11.69
CA GLY A 161 34.56 -13.57 11.20
C GLY A 161 34.84 -13.63 9.71
N THR A 162 35.95 -14.23 9.33
CA THR A 162 36.31 -14.58 7.95
C THR A 162 35.52 -15.80 7.49
N ARG A 163 34.82 -15.73 6.34
CA ARG A 163 34.24 -16.90 5.63
C ARG A 163 34.15 -16.64 4.12
N SER A 164 34.16 -17.75 3.37
CA SER A 164 34.53 -17.84 1.94
C SER A 164 33.81 -16.88 1.00
N ALA A 165 34.57 -16.31 0.06
CA ALA A 165 34.08 -15.32 -0.90
C ALA A 165 32.91 -15.84 -1.77
N ARG A 166 32.93 -17.12 -2.15
CA ARG A 166 31.93 -17.71 -3.05
C ARG A 166 30.51 -17.73 -2.46
N LEU A 167 30.36 -18.08 -1.18
CA LEU A 167 29.05 -18.11 -0.50
C LEU A 167 28.50 -16.69 -0.28
N ARG A 168 29.39 -15.70 -0.11
CA ARG A 168 29.00 -14.29 0.00
C ARG A 168 28.40 -13.75 -1.29
N TRP A 169 29.00 -14.07 -2.44
CA TRP A 169 28.50 -13.61 -3.74
C TRP A 169 27.15 -14.24 -4.11
N VAL A 170 26.95 -15.53 -3.81
CA VAL A 170 25.64 -16.19 -4.02
C VAL A 170 24.58 -15.56 -3.12
N HIS A 171 24.86 -15.34 -1.83
CA HIS A 171 23.91 -14.69 -0.93
C HIS A 171 23.65 -13.24 -1.32
N ALA A 172 24.68 -12.47 -1.69
CA ALA A 172 24.52 -11.11 -2.22
C ALA A 172 23.64 -11.10 -3.48
N GLY A 173 23.82 -12.06 -4.38
CA GLY A 173 22.97 -12.25 -5.55
C GLY A 173 21.51 -12.52 -5.19
N VAL A 174 21.23 -13.40 -4.22
CA VAL A 174 19.86 -13.66 -3.74
C VAL A 174 19.24 -12.42 -3.11
N VAL A 175 19.98 -11.67 -2.29
CA VAL A 175 19.48 -10.42 -1.70
C VAL A 175 19.19 -9.39 -2.79
N LEU A 176 20.09 -9.25 -3.76
CA LEU A 176 19.90 -8.35 -4.89
C LEU A 176 18.65 -8.74 -5.70
N LEU A 177 18.45 -10.03 -5.98
CA LEU A 177 17.26 -10.52 -6.67
C LEU A 177 15.97 -10.26 -5.88
N LEU A 178 15.99 -10.41 -4.55
CA LEU A 178 14.83 -10.09 -3.71
C LEU A 178 14.54 -8.59 -3.69
N VAL A 179 15.57 -7.75 -3.63
CA VAL A 179 15.44 -6.29 -3.68
C VAL A 179 14.89 -5.85 -5.04
N ILE A 180 15.50 -6.34 -6.13
CA ILE A 180 15.04 -6.05 -7.49
C ILE A 180 13.62 -6.58 -7.70
N GLY A 181 13.34 -7.82 -7.31
CA GLY A 181 12.02 -8.43 -7.45
C GLY A 181 10.94 -7.67 -6.67
N ALA A 182 11.20 -7.30 -5.41
CA ALA A 182 10.29 -6.49 -4.61
C ALA A 182 10.11 -5.08 -5.21
N ALA A 183 11.19 -4.43 -5.65
CA ALA A 183 11.12 -3.13 -6.28
C ALA A 183 10.33 -3.17 -7.59
N SER A 184 10.64 -4.12 -8.49
CA SER A 184 9.93 -4.30 -9.76
C SER A 184 8.47 -4.64 -9.54
N CYS A 185 8.15 -5.58 -8.64
CA CYS A 185 6.76 -5.92 -8.31
C CYS A 185 6.00 -4.70 -7.76
N SER A 186 6.56 -3.99 -6.79
CA SER A 186 5.94 -2.79 -6.23
C SER A 186 5.80 -1.67 -7.26
N TYR A 187 6.76 -1.49 -8.17
CA TYR A 187 6.67 -0.52 -9.26
C TYR A 187 5.55 -0.88 -10.24
N LEU A 188 5.46 -2.14 -10.65
CA LEU A 188 4.39 -2.61 -11.55
C LEU A 188 3.02 -2.45 -10.90
N VAL A 189 2.88 -2.80 -9.62
CA VAL A 189 1.62 -2.63 -8.88
C VAL A 189 1.29 -1.14 -8.70
N ALA A 190 2.29 -0.31 -8.40
CA ALA A 190 2.12 1.14 -8.30
C ALA A 190 1.62 1.71 -9.62
N ASN A 191 2.23 1.33 -10.74
CA ASN A 191 1.88 1.82 -12.07
C ASN A 191 0.60 1.18 -12.64
N TYR A 192 0.19 0.02 -12.13
CA TYR A 192 -1.12 -0.54 -12.44
C TYR A 192 -2.23 0.19 -11.69
N ASN A 193 -2.03 0.47 -10.39
CA ASN A 193 -3.00 1.17 -9.56
C ASN A 193 -3.06 2.67 -9.84
N ASN A 194 -1.91 3.28 -10.14
CA ASN A 194 -1.76 4.64 -10.64
C ASN A 194 -1.70 4.53 -12.16
N ARG A 195 -2.84 4.64 -12.83
CA ARG A 195 -2.85 4.62 -14.29
C ARG A 195 -2.13 5.84 -14.87
N LEU A 196 -1.80 5.75 -16.16
CA LEU A 196 -1.40 6.93 -16.92
C LEU A 196 -2.47 8.02 -16.81
N PRO A 197 -2.06 9.29 -16.63
CA PRO A 197 -3.00 10.40 -16.52
C PRO A 197 -3.94 10.43 -17.71
N THR A 198 -5.22 10.69 -17.46
CA THR A 198 -6.18 10.93 -18.54
C THR A 198 -6.46 12.41 -18.70
N PRO A 199 -6.83 12.86 -19.91
CA PRO A 199 -7.19 14.27 -20.12
C PRO A 199 -8.37 14.73 -19.26
N LEU A 200 -9.15 13.81 -18.71
CA LEU A 200 -10.32 14.12 -17.88
C LEU A 200 -10.02 14.13 -16.39
N ASP A 201 -8.81 13.76 -15.95
CA ASP A 201 -8.47 13.67 -14.53
C ASP A 201 -8.77 14.98 -13.79
N GLY A 202 -9.30 14.85 -12.57
CA GLY A 202 -9.66 15.97 -11.71
C GLY A 202 -11.13 15.99 -11.31
N THR A 203 -11.51 17.11 -10.70
CA THR A 203 -12.85 17.32 -10.14
C THR A 203 -13.65 18.28 -11.01
N TRP A 204 -14.92 17.95 -11.26
CA TRP A 204 -15.77 18.64 -12.21
C TRP A 204 -17.17 18.87 -11.63
N ASP A 205 -17.64 20.11 -11.62
CA ASP A 205 -19.02 20.47 -11.31
C ASP A 205 -19.91 20.30 -12.53
N VAL A 206 -21.04 19.62 -12.39
CA VAL A 206 -22.05 19.50 -13.44
C VAL A 206 -22.82 20.81 -13.53
N THR A 207 -22.73 21.49 -14.66
CA THR A 207 -23.40 22.78 -14.90
C THR A 207 -24.66 22.65 -15.75
N ALA A 208 -24.77 21.61 -16.58
CA ALA A 208 -25.96 21.33 -17.36
C ALA A 208 -26.06 19.84 -17.75
N GLY A 209 -27.30 19.37 -17.94
CA GLY A 209 -27.60 17.97 -18.24
C GLY A 209 -27.86 17.13 -16.98
N THR A 210 -28.59 16.03 -17.16
CA THR A 210 -29.04 15.16 -16.07
C THR A 210 -28.56 13.75 -16.34
N PHE A 211 -27.76 13.22 -15.42
CA PHE A 211 -27.36 11.81 -15.40
C PHE A 211 -27.50 11.29 -13.98
N GLN A 212 -28.20 10.17 -13.79
CA GLN A 212 -28.46 9.60 -12.48
C GLN A 212 -28.32 8.07 -12.53
N PRO A 213 -27.15 7.53 -12.15
CA PRO A 213 -27.01 6.09 -12.00
C PRO A 213 -27.87 5.57 -10.83
N ALA A 214 -28.23 4.30 -10.89
CA ALA A 214 -29.04 3.65 -9.85
C ALA A 214 -28.36 3.73 -8.46
N GLY A 215 -29.15 4.06 -7.45
CA GLY A 215 -28.72 4.18 -6.05
C GLY A 215 -28.19 5.56 -5.66
N LEU A 216 -28.04 6.50 -6.60
CA LEU A 216 -27.78 7.89 -6.29
C LEU A 216 -29.12 8.59 -5.97
N PRO A 217 -29.23 9.36 -4.86
CA PRO A 217 -30.50 9.95 -4.42
C PRO A 217 -31.05 11.05 -5.35
N GLY A 218 -30.22 11.60 -6.23
CA GLY A 218 -30.60 12.60 -7.22
C GLY A 218 -29.60 12.62 -8.37
N PRO A 219 -29.77 13.53 -9.35
CA PRO A 219 -28.85 13.62 -10.47
C PRO A 219 -27.45 14.03 -10.02
N VAL A 220 -26.45 13.52 -10.72
CA VAL A 220 -25.05 13.81 -10.40
C VAL A 220 -24.77 15.31 -10.50
N GLU A 221 -24.21 15.88 -9.44
CA GLU A 221 -23.85 17.30 -9.32
C GLU A 221 -22.34 17.51 -9.45
N ARG A 222 -21.53 16.50 -9.08
CA ARG A 222 -20.07 16.55 -9.15
C ARG A 222 -19.48 15.21 -9.56
N VAL A 223 -18.43 15.27 -10.37
CA VAL A 223 -17.72 14.12 -10.94
C VAL A 223 -16.23 14.22 -10.59
N TYR A 224 -15.64 13.11 -10.15
CA TYR A 224 -14.21 13.02 -9.85
C TYR A 224 -13.61 11.92 -10.72
N PHE A 225 -12.77 12.31 -11.67
CA PHE A 225 -11.97 11.39 -12.45
C PHE A 225 -10.64 11.21 -11.72
N GLU A 226 -10.51 10.11 -10.98
CA GLU A 226 -9.45 9.94 -9.99
C GLU A 226 -8.11 9.66 -10.69
N HIS A 227 -7.17 10.60 -10.56
CA HIS A 227 -5.85 10.52 -11.18
C HIS A 227 -5.02 9.33 -10.68
N ASN A 228 -4.92 9.18 -9.35
CA ASN A 228 -4.13 8.13 -8.70
C ASN A 228 -4.93 6.84 -8.45
N ARG A 229 -6.00 6.61 -9.23
CA ARG A 229 -6.78 5.38 -9.11
C ARG A 229 -7.28 4.91 -10.46
N ALA A 230 -6.66 3.84 -10.94
CA ALA A 230 -6.90 3.28 -12.26
C ALA A 230 -8.39 3.11 -12.55
N PHE A 231 -8.87 3.83 -13.58
CA PHE A 231 -10.22 3.73 -14.13
C PHE A 231 -11.33 4.08 -13.13
N GLN A 232 -11.04 4.77 -12.03
CA GLN A 232 -12.05 5.10 -11.05
C GLN A 232 -12.66 6.47 -11.35
N VAL A 233 -13.97 6.50 -11.57
CA VAL A 233 -14.75 7.74 -11.52
C VAL A 233 -15.67 7.69 -10.32
N VAL A 234 -15.78 8.79 -9.59
CA VAL A 234 -16.74 8.93 -8.50
C VAL A 234 -17.79 9.94 -8.92
N LEU A 235 -19.06 9.60 -8.71
CA LEU A 235 -20.21 10.44 -9.01
C LEU A 235 -20.88 10.82 -7.69
N ARG A 236 -21.16 12.12 -7.51
CA ARG A 236 -21.72 12.65 -6.27
C ARG A 236 -23.04 13.36 -6.50
N HIS A 237 -23.95 13.17 -5.54
CA HIS A 237 -25.12 14.03 -5.31
C HIS A 237 -25.25 14.28 -3.81
N GLY A 238 -25.34 15.53 -3.37
CA GLY A 238 -25.45 15.86 -1.95
C GLY A 238 -24.29 15.30 -1.10
N GLN A 239 -24.58 14.39 -0.17
CA GLN A 239 -23.61 13.67 0.68
C GLN A 239 -23.48 12.19 0.32
N THR A 240 -23.78 11.82 -0.93
CA THR A 240 -23.63 10.45 -1.44
C THR A 240 -22.60 10.44 -2.55
N TRP A 241 -21.62 9.53 -2.44
CA TRP A 241 -20.57 9.30 -3.42
C TRP A 241 -20.67 7.85 -3.91
N GLN A 242 -20.78 7.66 -5.22
CA GLN A 242 -20.81 6.34 -5.84
C GLN A 242 -19.62 6.14 -6.75
N THR A 243 -18.97 4.99 -6.60
CA THR A 243 -17.76 4.63 -7.36
C THR A 243 -18.14 3.82 -8.58
N HIS A 244 -17.57 4.18 -9.73
CA HIS A 244 -17.79 3.55 -11.02
C HIS A 244 -16.47 3.32 -11.76
N HIS A 245 -16.52 2.51 -12.81
CA HIS A 245 -15.41 2.36 -13.73
C HIS A 245 -15.55 3.36 -14.88
N PHE A 246 -14.44 3.95 -15.34
CA PHE A 246 -14.44 4.70 -16.58
C PHE A 246 -13.20 4.44 -17.42
N GLU A 247 -13.40 4.56 -18.73
CA GLU A 247 -12.35 4.48 -19.72
C GLU A 247 -12.53 5.62 -20.71
N VAL A 248 -11.41 6.12 -21.21
CA VAL A 248 -11.37 7.12 -22.26
C VAL A 248 -10.41 6.68 -23.34
N ASP A 249 -10.75 7.00 -24.59
CA ASP A 249 -9.81 6.98 -25.71
C ASP A 249 -9.50 8.43 -26.07
N PRO A 250 -8.29 8.94 -25.77
CA PRO A 250 -7.88 10.28 -26.14
C PRO A 250 -7.81 10.52 -27.66
N ALA A 251 -7.48 9.51 -28.45
CA ALA A 251 -7.36 9.66 -29.91
C ALA A 251 -8.72 9.77 -30.58
N ALA A 252 -9.70 8.98 -30.11
CA ALA A 252 -11.07 9.02 -30.63
C ALA A 252 -12.00 9.97 -29.85
N ALA A 253 -11.49 10.63 -28.81
CA ALA A 253 -12.25 11.45 -27.87
C ALA A 253 -13.53 10.75 -27.34
N THR A 254 -13.42 9.46 -27.00
CA THR A 254 -14.55 8.68 -26.48
C THR A 254 -14.46 8.46 -24.98
N ILE A 255 -15.62 8.30 -24.34
CA ILE A 255 -15.75 7.98 -22.92
C ILE A 255 -16.78 6.87 -22.70
N GLY A 256 -16.48 5.98 -21.77
CA GLY A 256 -17.43 5.03 -21.20
C GLY A 256 -17.42 5.09 -19.68
N ILE A 257 -18.60 4.95 -19.07
CA ILE A 257 -18.74 4.72 -17.63
C ILE A 257 -19.52 3.43 -17.43
N TRP A 258 -19.03 2.57 -16.54
CA TRP A 258 -19.65 1.31 -16.17
C TRP A 258 -19.92 1.26 -14.67
N GLN A 259 -20.90 0.43 -14.31
CA GLN A 259 -21.46 0.35 -12.98
C GLN A 259 -20.42 0.05 -11.90
N THR A 260 -19.54 -0.92 -12.13
CA THR A 260 -18.65 -1.47 -11.10
C THR A 260 -17.19 -1.19 -11.42
N TRP A 261 -16.48 -0.55 -10.50
CA TRP A 261 -15.04 -0.33 -10.63
C TRP A 261 -14.26 -1.65 -10.82
N LEU A 262 -13.37 -1.67 -11.82
CA LEU A 262 -12.54 -2.80 -12.31
C LEU A 262 -13.30 -4.01 -12.88
N ARG A 263 -14.49 -4.33 -12.37
CA ARG A 263 -15.32 -5.44 -12.91
C ARG A 263 -16.21 -5.01 -14.07
N LYS A 264 -16.29 -3.70 -14.34
CA LYS A 264 -17.15 -3.02 -15.31
C LYS A 264 -18.65 -3.25 -15.01
N GLY A 265 -19.17 -4.48 -15.11
CA GLY A 265 -20.62 -4.71 -15.04
C GLY A 265 -21.34 -3.99 -16.19
N ASP A 266 -22.57 -3.54 -15.95
CA ASP A 266 -23.35 -2.84 -16.99
C ASP A 266 -22.74 -1.49 -17.35
N ARG A 267 -22.75 -1.17 -18.64
CA ARG A 267 -22.32 0.13 -19.13
C ARG A 267 -23.44 1.14 -18.89
N LEU A 268 -23.14 2.22 -18.18
CA LEU A 268 -24.10 3.26 -17.80
C LEU A 268 -24.09 4.42 -18.79
N LEU A 269 -22.91 4.77 -19.31
CA LEU A 269 -22.72 5.89 -20.24
C LEU A 269 -21.80 5.47 -21.37
N SER A 270 -22.15 5.88 -22.59
CA SER A 270 -21.29 5.79 -23.76
C SER A 270 -21.40 7.08 -24.57
N GLY A 271 -20.27 7.69 -24.92
CA GLY A 271 -20.30 8.93 -25.68
C GLY A 271 -18.93 9.40 -26.17
N ARG A 272 -18.94 10.60 -26.73
CA ARG A 272 -17.75 11.40 -27.05
C ARG A 272 -17.65 12.56 -26.08
N TYR A 273 -16.45 13.07 -25.91
CA TYR A 273 -16.21 14.25 -25.10
C TYR A 273 -15.45 15.33 -25.88
N GLU A 274 -15.69 16.57 -25.52
CA GLU A 274 -14.96 17.75 -25.97
C GLU A 274 -14.39 18.45 -24.74
N LEU A 275 -13.07 18.61 -24.72
CA LEU A 275 -12.37 19.25 -23.62
C LEU A 275 -11.81 20.60 -24.11
N THR A 276 -12.32 21.68 -23.54
CA THR A 276 -11.80 23.05 -23.74
C THR A 276 -11.38 23.60 -22.39
N ALA A 277 -10.46 24.58 -22.32
CA ALA A 277 -9.89 25.08 -21.06
C ALA A 277 -10.93 25.25 -19.92
N GLY A 278 -10.92 24.30 -18.96
CA GLY A 278 -11.81 24.29 -17.79
C GLY A 278 -13.27 23.86 -18.04
N ARG A 279 -13.62 23.42 -19.26
CA ARG A 279 -14.96 22.94 -19.64
C ARG A 279 -14.87 21.57 -20.31
N LEU A 280 -15.65 20.62 -19.81
CA LEU A 280 -15.80 19.28 -20.37
C LEU A 280 -17.25 19.12 -20.83
N LEU A 281 -17.44 18.80 -22.11
CA LEU A 281 -18.74 18.53 -22.70
C LEU A 281 -18.80 17.06 -23.12
N ILE A 282 -19.78 16.31 -22.66
CA ILE A 282 -19.97 14.90 -22.98
C ILE A 282 -21.27 14.77 -23.78
N HIS A 283 -21.16 14.24 -25.00
CA HIS A 283 -22.29 13.91 -25.87
C HIS A 283 -22.39 12.40 -26.02
N GLY A 284 -23.51 11.82 -25.61
CA GLY A 284 -23.67 10.37 -25.66
C GLY A 284 -25.07 9.90 -25.38
N THR A 285 -25.15 8.70 -24.83
CA THR A 285 -26.40 8.07 -24.43
C THR A 285 -26.28 7.66 -22.97
N ASP A 286 -27.28 8.03 -22.17
CA ASP A 286 -27.51 7.40 -20.89
C ASP A 286 -28.13 6.03 -21.16
N LEU A 287 -27.32 4.99 -20.99
CA LEU A 287 -27.71 3.61 -21.30
C LEU A 287 -28.67 3.04 -20.25
N THR A 288 -28.83 3.71 -19.10
CA THR A 288 -29.79 3.30 -18.08
C THR A 288 -31.23 3.68 -18.46
N THR A 289 -31.40 4.81 -19.16
CA THR A 289 -32.70 5.32 -19.60
C THR A 289 -32.92 5.20 -21.11
N GLY A 290 -31.87 4.91 -21.88
CA GLY A 290 -31.87 4.89 -23.35
C GLY A 290 -31.94 6.29 -23.98
N ARG A 291 -31.83 7.36 -23.19
CA ARG A 291 -32.03 8.73 -23.67
C ARG A 291 -30.71 9.37 -24.13
N PRO A 292 -30.75 10.30 -25.10
CA PRO A 292 -29.59 11.11 -25.44
C PRO A 292 -29.16 11.94 -24.21
N LEU A 293 -27.86 11.93 -23.94
CA LEU A 293 -27.24 12.66 -22.84
C LEU A 293 -26.33 13.74 -23.41
N ARG A 294 -26.55 14.98 -22.97
CA ARG A 294 -25.63 16.09 -23.14
C ARG A 294 -25.26 16.62 -21.77
N TRP A 295 -24.01 16.45 -21.39
CA TRP A 295 -23.53 16.72 -20.05
C TRP A 295 -22.42 17.77 -20.08
N GLU A 296 -22.64 18.92 -19.44
CA GLU A 296 -21.68 20.00 -19.40
C GLU A 296 -21.09 20.11 -18.00
N LEU A 297 -19.77 20.04 -17.90
CA LEU A 297 -19.05 20.10 -16.65
C LEU A 297 -17.99 21.21 -16.67
N ARG A 298 -17.72 21.80 -15.51
CA ARG A 298 -16.69 22.81 -15.30
C ARG A 298 -15.66 22.33 -14.29
N ALA A 299 -14.38 22.51 -14.60
CA ALA A 299 -13.29 22.09 -13.73
C ALA A 299 -13.33 22.85 -12.38
N VAL A 300 -13.13 22.12 -11.30
CA VAL A 300 -12.95 22.66 -9.96
C VAL A 300 -11.44 22.83 -9.69
N PRO A 301 -10.96 24.03 -9.35
CA PRO A 301 -9.54 24.25 -9.06
C PRO A 301 -9.05 23.39 -7.90
N ALA A 302 -7.84 22.83 -8.03
CA ALA A 302 -7.28 21.92 -7.04
C ALA A 302 -7.05 22.58 -5.66
N GLU A 303 -6.83 23.90 -5.63
CA GLU A 303 -6.63 24.66 -4.38
C GLU A 303 -7.87 24.65 -3.49
N ARG A 304 -9.07 24.49 -4.08
CA ARG A 304 -10.32 24.37 -3.31
C ARG A 304 -10.39 23.08 -2.51
N LEU A 305 -9.76 22.02 -3.01
CA LEU A 305 -9.72 20.71 -2.35
C LEU A 305 -8.48 20.55 -1.46
N ARG A 306 -7.41 21.32 -1.72
CA ARG A 306 -6.14 21.27 -0.98
C ARG A 306 -5.65 22.67 -0.60
N PRO A 307 -6.30 23.35 0.36
CA PRO A 307 -6.03 24.76 0.67
C PRO A 307 -4.67 25.06 1.35
N GLY A 308 -3.64 24.22 1.20
CA GLY A 308 -2.38 24.33 1.95
C GLY A 308 -1.07 24.07 1.18
N ARG A 309 -1.11 23.97 -0.16
CA ARG A 309 0.09 23.74 -1.00
C ARG A 309 0.61 24.98 -1.75
N SER A 310 0.34 26.18 -1.22
CA SER A 310 1.07 27.39 -1.62
C SER A 310 2.37 27.46 -0.81
N GLY A 311 3.44 26.84 -1.33
CA GLY A 311 4.78 26.85 -0.73
C GLY A 311 5.68 25.79 -1.34
#